data_AF-A0A7S2DCF5-F1
#
_entry.id   AF-A0A7S2DCF5-F1
#
_cell.length_a   1.000
_cell.length_b   1.000
_cell.length_c   1.000
_cell.angle_alpha   90.00
_cell.angle_beta   90.00
_cell.angle_gamma   90.00
#
_symmetry.space_group_name_H-M   'P 1'
#
loop_
_entity.id
_entity.type
_entity.pdbx_description
1 polymer ?
#
loop_
_entity_poly.entity_id
_entity_poly.type
_entity_poly.pdbx_seq_one_letter_code
_entity_poly.pdbx_strand_id
1 'polypeptide(L)'
;GGRGGGAGAPPPPATSVPFDCLSAFGNWEQAWSSSKKIWCCRHRGRGCPDTPLDPYDCDNGFGSWQQDWDLGKQAWCCLNRRKGCPEESTSVPFDCLEGLQDWQRLWTERKKSWCCGHRGRGCPTGFA
;
A
#
# COMPACT_ATOMS: atom_id res chain seq x y z
N GLY A 1 18.14 28.07 -63.24
CA GLY A 1 18.40 27.19 -62.09
C GLY A 1 17.23 27.29 -61.14
N GLY A 2 16.52 26.19 -60.91
CA GLY A 2 15.30 26.19 -60.11
C GLY A 2 15.50 25.74 -58.66
N ARG A 3 14.62 26.28 -57.79
CA ARG A 3 14.07 25.73 -56.52
C ARG A 3 15.10 25.54 -55.39
N GLY A 4 14.86 25.91 -54.14
CA GLY A 4 13.66 26.28 -53.39
C GLY A 4 14.02 26.11 -51.90
N GLY A 5 13.47 26.96 -51.03
CA GLY A 5 13.77 26.97 -49.60
C GLY A 5 13.32 25.72 -48.83
N GLY A 6 13.84 25.58 -47.62
CA GLY A 6 13.42 24.56 -46.66
C GLY A 6 13.95 24.92 -45.27
N ALA A 7 13.18 25.75 -44.55
CA ALA A 7 13.34 25.88 -43.11
C ALA A 7 13.15 24.49 -42.48
N GLY A 8 14.15 24.03 -41.74
CA GLY A 8 14.09 22.76 -41.04
C GLY A 8 12.90 22.75 -40.07
N ALA A 9 12.00 21.79 -40.24
CA ALA A 9 10.90 21.58 -39.33
C ALA A 9 11.42 21.32 -37.90
N PRO A 10 10.75 21.83 -36.85
CA PRO A 10 11.06 21.42 -35.49
C PRO A 10 10.83 19.90 -35.34
N PRO A 11 11.66 19.19 -34.56
CA PRO A 11 11.44 17.77 -34.31
C PRO A 11 10.03 17.55 -33.71
N PRO A 12 9.37 16.41 -34.02
CA PRO A 12 8.07 16.09 -33.43
C PRO A 12 8.19 16.12 -31.90
N PRO A 13 7.11 16.50 -31.16
CA PRO A 13 7.15 16.46 -29.71
C PRO A 13 7.49 15.03 -29.31
N ALA A 14 8.67 14.84 -28.70
CA ALA A 14 8.97 13.61 -28.02
C ALA A 14 7.87 13.44 -26.98
N THR A 15 6.99 12.46 -27.16
CA THR A 15 6.26 11.85 -26.06
C THR A 15 7.32 11.36 -25.09
N SER A 16 7.70 12.23 -24.16
CA SER A 16 8.75 12.01 -23.19
C SER A 16 8.31 10.83 -22.33
N VAL A 17 8.78 9.64 -22.66
CA VAL A 17 8.84 8.56 -21.68
C VAL A 17 9.56 9.16 -20.47
N PRO A 18 8.93 9.18 -19.28
CA PRO A 18 9.40 10.01 -18.16
C PRO A 18 10.79 9.62 -17.64
N PHE A 19 11.34 8.49 -18.08
CA PHE A 19 12.61 7.94 -17.60
C PHE A 19 13.49 7.42 -18.74
N ASP A 20 14.64 8.06 -18.95
CA ASP A 20 15.69 7.55 -19.85
C ASP A 20 16.58 6.52 -19.14
N CYS A 21 16.41 5.25 -19.50
CA CYS A 21 17.12 4.11 -18.91
C CYS A 21 18.58 3.94 -19.37
N LEU A 22 19.06 4.77 -20.29
CA LEU A 22 20.47 4.80 -20.70
C LEU A 22 21.27 5.84 -19.90
N SER A 23 20.62 6.95 -19.53
CA SER A 23 21.26 8.00 -18.74
C SER A 23 21.71 7.49 -17.36
N ALA A 24 23.00 7.61 -17.08
CA ALA A 24 23.65 7.14 -15.86
C ALA A 24 23.43 5.64 -15.58
N PHE A 25 23.36 4.81 -16.63
CA PHE A 25 23.20 3.36 -16.46
C PHE A 25 24.40 2.70 -15.79
N GLY A 26 25.63 3.17 -16.03
CA GLY A 26 26.84 2.57 -15.45
C GLY A 26 26.93 2.64 -13.92
N ASN A 27 26.21 3.57 -13.31
CA ASN A 27 26.09 3.76 -11.86
C ASN A 27 24.61 3.85 -11.42
N TRP A 28 23.73 3.15 -12.14
CA TRP A 28 22.28 3.24 -11.99
C TRP A 28 21.81 3.04 -10.55
N GLU A 29 22.49 2.17 -9.79
CA GLU A 29 22.14 1.86 -8.41
C GLU A 29 22.20 3.09 -7.49
N GLN A 30 23.14 4.01 -7.72
CA GLN A 30 23.28 5.23 -6.91
C GLN A 30 22.68 6.45 -7.61
N ALA A 31 22.71 6.47 -8.94
CA ALA A 31 22.28 7.62 -9.73
C ALA A 31 20.78 7.66 -10.01
N TRP A 32 20.07 6.52 -9.98
CA TRP A 32 18.65 6.48 -10.29
C TRP A 32 17.79 6.60 -9.04
N SER A 33 16.74 7.41 -9.15
CA SER A 33 15.64 7.37 -8.18
C SER A 33 14.93 6.02 -8.24
N SER A 34 14.28 5.63 -7.13
CA SER A 34 13.52 4.39 -7.02
C SER A 34 12.51 4.23 -8.16
N SER A 35 11.77 5.30 -8.49
CA SER A 35 10.79 5.30 -9.59
C SER A 35 11.42 5.02 -10.95
N LYS A 36 12.63 5.56 -11.21
CA LYS A 36 13.37 5.30 -12.46
C LYS A 36 13.84 3.85 -12.52
N LYS A 37 14.35 3.29 -11.42
CA LYS A 37 14.74 1.87 -11.32
C LYS A 37 13.55 0.94 -11.58
N ILE A 38 12.42 1.19 -10.91
CA ILE A 38 11.18 0.42 -11.09
C ILE A 38 10.74 0.46 -12.56
N TRP A 39 10.67 1.65 -13.15
CA TRP A 39 10.19 1.80 -14.52
C TRP A 39 11.14 1.18 -15.55
N CYS A 40 12.44 1.45 -15.45
CA CYS A 40 13.44 0.93 -16.38
C CYS A 40 13.61 -0.59 -16.27
N CYS A 41 13.51 -1.14 -15.08
CA CYS A 41 13.49 -2.59 -14.91
C CYS A 41 12.25 -3.19 -15.56
N ARG A 42 11.05 -2.68 -15.25
CA ARG A 42 9.78 -3.24 -15.74
C ARG A 42 9.59 -3.12 -17.26
N HIS A 43 9.99 -1.99 -17.83
CA HIS A 43 9.70 -1.69 -19.24
C HIS A 43 10.87 -1.99 -20.18
N ARG A 44 12.12 -1.88 -19.69
CA ARG A 44 13.34 -1.99 -20.50
C ARG A 44 14.25 -3.13 -20.03
N GLY A 45 13.93 -3.80 -18.92
CA GLY A 45 14.77 -4.87 -18.35
C GLY A 45 16.14 -4.39 -17.89
N ARG A 46 16.28 -3.11 -17.49
CA ARG A 46 17.57 -2.50 -17.12
C ARG A 46 17.53 -1.90 -15.73
N GLY A 47 18.63 -2.06 -14.99
CA GLY A 47 18.79 -1.50 -13.65
C GLY A 47 17.80 -2.10 -12.66
N CYS A 48 17.61 -3.42 -12.75
CA CYS A 48 16.85 -4.20 -11.79
C CYS A 48 17.77 -4.52 -10.61
N PRO A 49 17.46 -4.07 -9.39
CA PRO A 49 18.14 -4.55 -8.20
C PRO A 49 17.79 -6.01 -7.94
N ASP A 50 18.69 -6.72 -7.26
CA ASP A 50 18.46 -8.09 -6.78
C ASP A 50 17.36 -8.14 -5.70
N THR A 51 17.03 -6.99 -5.10
CA THR A 51 15.91 -6.85 -4.18
C THR A 51 14.61 -6.52 -4.93
N PRO A 52 13.45 -6.99 -4.43
CA PRO A 52 12.15 -6.65 -5.01
C PRO A 52 11.99 -5.14 -5.14
N LEU A 53 11.75 -4.68 -6.37
CA LEU A 53 11.42 -3.30 -6.68
C LEU A 53 10.00 -3.02 -6.22
N ASP A 54 9.88 -2.60 -4.97
CA ASP A 54 8.59 -2.29 -4.41
C ASP A 54 8.01 -1.03 -5.08
N PRO A 55 6.75 -1.07 -5.53
CA PRO A 55 6.10 0.07 -6.15
C PRO A 55 5.90 1.23 -5.16
N TYR A 56 5.98 0.97 -3.86
CA TYR A 56 5.81 1.95 -2.80
C TYR A 56 6.97 1.88 -1.79
N ASP A 57 7.51 3.04 -1.45
CA ASP A 57 8.50 3.19 -0.37
C ASP A 57 7.77 3.36 0.97
N CYS A 58 7.75 2.29 1.77
CA CYS A 58 7.08 2.25 3.07
C CYS A 58 7.82 2.93 4.21
N ASP A 59 9.04 3.45 3.96
CA ASP A 59 9.81 4.22 4.93
C ASP A 59 9.61 5.73 4.72
N ASN A 60 9.44 6.14 3.46
CA ASN A 60 9.18 7.53 3.13
C ASN A 60 7.85 8.03 3.73
N GLY A 61 7.93 9.04 4.60
CA GLY A 61 6.75 9.62 5.27
C GLY A 61 6.07 8.65 6.25
N PHE A 62 6.79 7.65 6.77
CA PHE A 62 6.21 6.67 7.69
C PHE A 62 5.70 7.32 9.01
N GLY A 63 6.32 8.39 9.50
CA GLY A 63 5.91 9.03 10.77
C GLY A 63 4.50 9.61 10.77
N SER A 64 3.98 9.97 9.59
CA SER A 64 2.67 10.59 9.36
C SER A 64 1.87 9.79 8.34
N TRP A 65 2.17 8.49 8.21
CA TRP A 65 1.65 7.60 7.17
C TRP A 65 0.11 7.64 7.03
N GLN A 66 -0.63 7.78 8.13
CA GLN A 66 -2.09 7.84 8.13
C GLN A 66 -2.64 9.03 7.34
N GLN A 67 -1.91 10.14 7.31
CA GLN A 67 -2.32 11.40 6.69
C GLN A 67 -1.66 11.56 5.31
N ASP A 68 -0.40 11.15 5.20
CA ASP A 68 0.44 11.46 4.05
C ASP A 68 0.47 10.34 2.99
N TRP A 69 0.15 9.11 3.37
CA TRP A 69 0.09 8.02 2.40
C TRP A 69 -1.30 7.95 1.79
N ASP A 70 -1.37 7.87 0.46
CA ASP A 70 -2.59 7.50 -0.22
C ASP A 70 -3.00 6.07 0.14
N LEU A 71 -4.31 5.76 0.04
CA LEU A 71 -4.89 4.46 0.36
C LEU A 71 -4.15 3.27 -0.28
N GLY A 72 -3.69 3.43 -1.52
CA GLY A 72 -2.93 2.40 -2.23
C GLY A 72 -1.58 2.10 -1.58
N LYS A 73 -0.88 3.13 -1.12
CA LYS A 73 0.40 2.99 -0.40
C LYS A 73 0.19 2.37 0.98
N GLN A 74 -0.82 2.83 1.72
CA GLN A 74 -1.19 2.24 3.02
C GLN A 74 -1.50 0.75 2.90
N ALA A 75 -2.38 0.36 1.98
CA ALA A 75 -2.76 -1.02 1.77
C ALA A 75 -1.56 -1.89 1.36
N TRP A 76 -0.76 -1.41 0.40
CA TRP A 76 0.38 -2.17 -0.09
C TRP A 76 1.46 -2.33 0.98
N CYS A 77 1.81 -1.26 1.68
CA CYS A 77 2.82 -1.28 2.74
C CYS A 77 2.38 -2.10 3.95
N CYS A 78 1.08 -2.08 4.29
CA CYS A 78 0.53 -2.91 5.34
C CYS A 78 0.62 -4.40 4.97
N LEU A 79 0.21 -4.77 3.75
CA LEU A 79 0.16 -6.15 3.30
C LEU A 79 1.56 -6.76 3.09
N ASN A 80 2.47 -6.03 2.45
CA ASN A 80 3.77 -6.55 2.00
C ASN A 80 4.90 -6.28 3.00
N ARG A 81 4.85 -5.16 3.73
CA ARG A 81 5.92 -4.72 4.62
C ARG A 81 5.50 -4.64 6.10
N ARG A 82 4.22 -4.89 6.41
CA ARG A 82 3.65 -4.79 7.77
C ARG A 82 3.86 -3.40 8.39
N LYS A 83 3.93 -2.36 7.55
CA LYS A 83 4.11 -0.96 7.94
C LYS A 83 2.88 -0.16 7.55
N GLY A 84 2.41 0.69 8.46
CA GLY A 84 1.35 1.65 8.17
C GLY A 84 0.01 0.97 7.98
N CYS A 85 -0.28 -0.02 8.83
CA CYS A 85 -1.59 -0.64 8.90
C CYS A 85 -2.50 0.21 9.79
N PRO A 86 -3.74 0.53 9.36
CA PRO A 86 -4.72 1.14 10.25
C PRO A 86 -4.89 0.21 11.44
N GLU A 87 -4.67 0.76 12.63
CA GLU A 87 -4.82 0.05 13.91
C GLU A 87 -6.30 -0.21 14.26
N GLU A 88 -7.21 0.03 13.30
CA GLU A 88 -8.64 -0.07 13.56
C GLU A 88 -9.07 -1.54 13.76
N SER A 89 -9.37 -1.83 15.03
CA SER A 89 -10.12 -2.96 15.55
C SER A 89 -9.36 -4.26 15.82
N THR A 90 -8.21 -4.18 16.52
CA THR A 90 -7.76 -5.34 17.35
C THR A 90 -8.21 -5.22 18.81
N SER A 91 -8.75 -4.07 19.23
CA SER A 91 -9.57 -4.03 20.43
C SER A 91 -10.91 -4.67 20.09
N VAL A 92 -10.97 -5.99 20.27
CA VAL A 92 -12.22 -6.70 20.44
C VAL A 92 -13.02 -5.88 21.47
N PRO A 93 -14.08 -5.15 21.09
CA PRO A 93 -14.66 -4.14 21.98
C PRO A 93 -15.35 -4.78 23.20
N PHE A 94 -15.46 -6.11 23.18
CA PHE A 94 -16.15 -6.92 24.15
C PHE A 94 -15.25 -8.08 24.60
N ASP A 95 -14.82 -8.03 25.85
CA ASP A 95 -14.22 -9.20 26.51
C ASP A 95 -15.31 -10.19 26.92
N CYS A 96 -15.41 -11.30 26.20
CA CYS A 96 -16.40 -12.36 26.44
C CYS A 96 -16.07 -13.28 27.62
N LEU A 97 -14.95 -13.07 28.31
CA LEU A 97 -14.61 -13.77 29.55
C LEU A 97 -15.02 -12.96 30.78
N GLU A 98 -14.96 -11.63 30.68
CA GLU A 98 -15.36 -10.71 31.74
C GLU A 98 -16.85 -10.87 32.07
N GLY A 99 -17.14 -11.31 33.29
CA GLY A 99 -18.52 -11.47 33.79
C GLY A 99 -19.29 -12.62 33.11
N LEU A 100 -18.60 -13.58 32.47
CA LEU A 100 -19.23 -14.68 31.73
C LEU A 100 -20.18 -15.53 32.61
N GLN A 101 -19.93 -15.66 33.91
CA GLN A 101 -20.78 -16.46 34.81
C GLN A 101 -22.19 -15.87 34.96
N ASP A 102 -22.31 -14.54 34.94
CA ASP A 102 -23.56 -13.78 35.08
C ASP A 102 -23.87 -12.98 33.79
N TRP A 103 -23.43 -13.50 32.64
CA TRP A 103 -23.47 -12.80 31.36
C TRP A 103 -24.87 -12.30 30.98
N GLN A 104 -25.93 -13.04 31.38
CA GLN A 104 -27.32 -12.66 31.12
C GLN A 104 -27.70 -11.32 31.74
N ARG A 105 -27.15 -11.02 32.92
CA ARG A 105 -27.43 -9.78 33.69
C ARG A 105 -26.37 -8.72 33.46
N LEU A 106 -25.11 -9.13 33.37
CA LEU A 106 -23.96 -8.21 33.35
C LEU A 106 -23.61 -7.72 31.94
N TRP A 107 -23.96 -8.46 30.89
CA TRP A 107 -23.64 -8.03 29.52
C TRP A 107 -24.78 -7.20 28.93
N THR A 108 -24.41 -6.16 28.19
CA THR A 108 -25.35 -5.45 27.31
C THR A 108 -25.73 -6.35 26.12
N GLU A 109 -26.89 -6.11 25.50
CA GLU A 109 -27.34 -6.88 24.33
C GLU A 109 -26.33 -6.90 23.18
N ARG A 110 -25.57 -5.80 23.04
CA ARG A 110 -24.48 -5.70 22.07
C ARG A 110 -23.34 -6.65 22.41
N LYS A 111 -22.91 -6.72 23.68
CA LYS A 111 -21.88 -7.65 24.16
C LYS A 111 -22.33 -9.11 24.03
N LYS A 112 -23.60 -9.42 24.35
CA LYS A 112 -24.22 -10.74 24.17
C LYS A 112 -24.20 -11.21 22.71
N SER A 113 -24.74 -10.39 21.81
CA SER A 113 -24.83 -10.72 20.38
C SER A 113 -23.44 -10.91 19.77
N TRP A 114 -22.51 -10.02 20.12
CA TRP A 114 -21.14 -10.08 19.62
C TRP A 114 -20.40 -11.31 20.15
N CYS A 115 -20.42 -11.56 21.46
CA CYS A 115 -19.74 -12.70 22.07
C CYS A 115 -20.32 -14.05 21.68
N CYS A 116 -21.63 -14.13 21.48
CA CYS A 116 -22.28 -15.33 20.98
C CYS A 116 -21.87 -15.62 19.53
N GLY A 117 -21.94 -14.62 18.63
CA GLY A 117 -21.62 -14.80 17.22
C GLY A 117 -20.14 -15.01 16.92
N HIS A 118 -19.23 -14.34 17.65
CA HIS A 118 -17.80 -14.37 17.36
C HIS A 118 -17.00 -15.37 18.20
N ARG A 119 -17.40 -15.59 19.46
CA ARG A 119 -16.67 -16.46 20.41
C ARG A 119 -17.47 -17.65 20.91
N GLY A 120 -18.74 -17.78 20.53
CA GLY A 120 -19.62 -18.86 21.01
C GLY A 120 -19.85 -18.83 22.52
N ARG A 121 -19.74 -17.67 23.17
CA ARG A 121 -19.89 -17.51 24.63
C ARG A 121 -21.07 -16.64 24.97
N GLY A 122 -21.78 -16.99 26.05
CA GLY A 122 -22.94 -16.24 26.52
C GLY A 122 -24.06 -16.19 25.47
N CYS A 123 -24.38 -17.34 24.87
CA CYS A 123 -25.53 -17.48 23.97
C CYS A 123 -26.77 -17.85 24.78
N PRO A 124 -27.94 -17.28 24.47
CA PRO A 124 -29.20 -17.70 25.09
C PRO A 124 -29.50 -19.15 24.65
N THR A 125 -29.33 -20.11 25.56
CA THR A 125 -29.89 -21.46 25.39
C THR A 125 -31.35 -21.37 25.80
N GLY A 126 -32.24 -21.22 24.82
CA GLY A 126 -33.63 -20.95 25.13
C GLY A 126 -34.59 -21.01 23.96
N PHE A 127 -34.58 -22.11 23.22
CA PHE A 127 -35.82 -22.82 22.90
C PHE A 127 -35.56 -24.32 22.99
N ALA A 128 -36.14 -24.92 24.05
CA ALA A 128 -36.23 -26.33 24.41
C ALA A 128 -34.96 -27.01 24.95
#